data_AF-A0ABC9X4W2-F1
#
_entry.id   AF-A0ABC9X4W2-F1
#
_cell.length_a   1.000
_cell.length_b   1.000
_cell.length_c   1.000
_cell.angle_alpha   90.00
_cell.angle_beta   90.00
_cell.angle_gamma   90.00
#
_symmetry.space_group_name_H-M   'P 1'
#
loop_
_entity.id
_entity.type
_entity.pdbx_description
1 polymer ?
#
loop_
_entity_poly.entity_id
_entity_poly.type
_entity_poly.pdbx_seq_one_letter_code
_entity_poly.pdbx_strand_id
1 'polypeptide(L)'
;MDALLELIDRELQRGHMEPSTSPWNTPVFVIPKRTGEGFRLLHDLRKVNEKIQPMGPVQTLLPMNSMIPEGQPCAVLDIKDCFFSIPLHEEDKERFAFSIVFPNSQRPNLRFQWKVLPQGMINSPTICQITVDRALAPVRRSDPTATIIQYMDDILIAAPSGSQVDQLVSTVSETLKRV
;
A
#
# COMPACT_ATOMS: atom_id res chain seq x y z
N MET A 1 0.08 3.99 -24.61
CA MET A 1 0.81 5.15 -24.04
C MET A 1 -0.14 6.00 -23.22
N ASP A 2 -1.32 6.31 -23.74
CA ASP A 2 -2.30 7.19 -23.07
C ASP A 2 -2.68 6.72 -21.66
N ALA A 3 -3.01 5.42 -21.50
CA ALA A 3 -3.31 4.85 -20.17
C ALA A 3 -2.17 5.02 -19.15
N LEU A 4 -0.90 4.97 -19.57
CA LEU A 4 0.23 5.20 -18.67
C LEU A 4 0.28 6.68 -18.25
N LEU A 5 0.07 7.61 -19.18
CA LEU A 5 0.07 9.04 -18.87
C LEU A 5 -1.08 9.44 -17.95
N GLU A 6 -2.27 8.92 -18.20
CA GLU A 6 -3.44 9.15 -17.33
C GLU A 6 -3.20 8.64 -15.90
N LEU A 7 -2.62 7.44 -15.76
CA LEU A 7 -2.28 6.90 -14.45
C LEU A 7 -1.24 7.77 -13.74
N ILE A 8 -0.21 8.24 -14.45
CA ILE A 8 0.84 9.09 -13.88
C ILE A 8 0.29 10.45 -13.47
N ASP A 9 -0.52 11.09 -14.31
CA ASP A 9 -1.17 12.36 -13.98
C ASP A 9 -2.06 12.22 -12.74
N ARG A 10 -2.81 11.12 -12.63
CA ARG A 10 -3.61 10.84 -11.43
C ARG A 10 -2.76 10.72 -10.17
N GLU A 11 -1.64 9.98 -10.22
CA GLU A 11 -0.78 9.82 -9.04
C GLU A 11 -0.02 11.10 -8.69
N LEU A 12 0.30 11.95 -9.68
CA LEU A 12 0.84 13.30 -9.46
C LEU A 12 -0.18 14.21 -8.77
N GLN A 13 -1.43 14.24 -9.25
CA GLN A 13 -2.52 15.02 -8.64
C GLN A 13 -2.81 14.60 -7.20
N ARG A 14 -2.65 13.30 -6.90
CA ARG A 14 -2.76 12.75 -5.54
C ARG A 14 -1.53 13.05 -4.67
N GLY A 15 -0.46 13.58 -5.25
CA GLY A 15 0.78 13.92 -4.54
C GLY A 15 1.63 12.72 -4.15
N HIS A 16 1.38 11.54 -4.74
CA HIS A 16 2.10 10.29 -4.45
C HIS A 16 3.49 10.24 -5.12
N MET A 17 3.72 11.05 -6.15
CA MET A 17 4.98 11.13 -6.88
C MET A 17 5.32 12.58 -7.24
N GLU A 18 6.55 12.79 -7.68
CA GLU A 18 7.08 14.09 -8.09
C GLU A 18 8.09 13.94 -9.23
N PRO A 19 8.35 15.01 -10.01
CA PRO A 19 9.46 15.03 -10.97
C PRO A 19 10.79 14.72 -10.28
N SER A 20 11.67 14.00 -10.97
CA SER A 20 12.95 13.57 -10.41
C SER A 20 14.11 13.77 -11.38
N THR A 21 15.26 14.14 -10.81
CA THR A 21 16.57 14.16 -11.47
C THR A 21 17.48 13.03 -11.00
N SER A 22 16.92 12.06 -10.25
CA SER A 22 17.65 10.93 -9.67
C SER A 22 18.49 10.19 -10.72
N PRO A 23 19.71 9.74 -10.40
CA PRO A 23 20.50 8.91 -11.29
C PRO A 23 19.95 7.47 -11.41
N TRP A 24 19.09 7.04 -10.48
CA TRP A 24 18.45 5.73 -10.52
C TRP A 24 17.34 5.69 -11.58
N ASN A 25 17.04 4.48 -12.07
CA ASN A 25 15.92 4.28 -12.97
C ASN A 25 15.48 2.81 -13.01
N THR A 26 14.21 2.57 -12.72
CA THR A 26 13.54 1.27 -12.90
C THR A 26 12.37 1.38 -13.87
N PRO A 27 12.01 0.31 -14.59
CA PRO A 27 10.95 0.38 -15.59
C PRO A 27 9.56 0.30 -14.96
N VAL A 28 8.62 1.03 -15.54
CA VAL A 28 7.19 0.92 -15.25
C VAL A 28 6.44 0.39 -16.47
N PHE A 29 5.34 -0.32 -16.23
CA PHE A 29 4.48 -0.84 -17.28
C PHE A 29 3.03 -0.86 -16.80
N VAL A 30 2.11 -1.02 -17.75
CA VAL A 30 0.67 -0.98 -17.49
C VAL A 30 0.06 -2.31 -17.87
N ILE A 31 -0.79 -2.84 -16.99
CA ILE A 31 -1.56 -4.07 -17.25
C ILE A 31 -3.07 -3.80 -17.09
N PRO A 32 -3.94 -4.49 -17.85
CA PRO A 32 -5.37 -4.42 -17.63
C PRO A 32 -5.74 -5.03 -16.27
N LYS A 33 -6.74 -4.46 -15.60
CA LYS A 33 -7.31 -5.07 -14.38
C LYS A 33 -8.02 -6.38 -14.75
N ARG A 34 -7.98 -7.36 -13.85
CA ARG A 34 -8.69 -8.64 -14.02
C ARG A 34 -10.21 -8.49 -14.20
N THR A 35 -10.78 -7.41 -13.65
CA THR A 35 -12.21 -7.07 -13.77
C THR A 35 -12.58 -6.58 -15.18
N GLY A 36 -11.61 -6.35 -16.07
CA GLY A 36 -11.83 -5.82 -17.42
C GLY A 36 -11.91 -4.29 -17.49
N GLU A 37 -12.18 -3.62 -16.37
CA GLU A 37 -12.35 -2.16 -16.33
C GLU A 37 -11.07 -1.45 -15.83
N GLY A 38 -10.36 -0.82 -16.77
CA GLY A 38 -9.22 0.05 -16.48
C GLY A 38 -7.88 -0.66 -16.30
N PHE A 39 -6.88 0.13 -15.89
CA PHE A 39 -5.48 -0.27 -15.91
C PHE A 39 -4.80 -0.15 -14.54
N ARG A 40 -3.72 -0.90 -14.34
CA ARG A 40 -2.81 -0.81 -13.19
C ARG A 40 -1.43 -0.41 -13.65
N LEU A 41 -0.85 0.57 -12.96
CA LEU A 41 0.57 0.89 -13.06
C LEU A 41 1.35 -0.13 -12.23
N LEU A 42 2.34 -0.78 -12.83
CA LEU A 42 3.28 -1.66 -12.17
C LEU A 42 4.69 -1.10 -12.29
N HIS A 43 5.42 -1.13 -11.19
CA HIS A 43 6.81 -0.71 -11.11
C HIS A 43 7.69 -1.93 -10.87
N ASP A 44 8.61 -2.21 -11.78
CA ASP A 44 9.55 -3.33 -11.62
C ASP A 44 10.66 -2.97 -10.63
N LEU A 45 10.44 -3.35 -9.37
CA LEU A 45 11.35 -3.05 -8.27
C LEU A 45 12.33 -4.19 -7.96
N ARG A 46 12.45 -5.22 -8.81
CA ARG A 46 13.29 -6.40 -8.51
C ARG A 46 14.74 -6.03 -8.18
N LYS A 47 15.39 -5.22 -9.03
CA LYS A 47 16.77 -4.77 -8.81
C LYS A 47 16.94 -3.85 -7.61
N VAL A 48 15.93 -3.04 -7.31
CA VAL A 48 15.94 -2.16 -6.13
C VAL A 48 15.80 -3.01 -4.87
N ASN A 49 14.89 -3.99 -4.87
CA ASN A 49 14.70 -4.92 -3.76
C ASN A 49 15.95 -5.75 -3.45
N GLU A 50 16.75 -6.12 -4.45
CA GLU A 50 18.06 -6.78 -4.24
C GLU A 50 19.06 -5.92 -3.46
N LYS A 51 18.89 -4.59 -3.46
CA LYS A 51 19.75 -3.64 -2.74
C LYS A 51 19.18 -3.21 -1.39
N ILE A 52 17.95 -3.58 -1.09
CA ILE A 52 17.28 -3.25 0.17
C ILE A 52 17.50 -4.40 1.14
N GLN A 53 17.91 -4.07 2.37
CA GLN A 53 17.92 -5.05 3.45
C GLN A 53 16.46 -5.40 3.82
N PRO A 54 16.05 -6.68 3.71
CA PRO A 54 14.70 -7.08 4.08
C PRO A 54 14.52 -6.89 5.59
N MET A 55 13.42 -6.24 5.99
CA MET A 55 13.07 -6.11 7.41
C MET A 55 12.59 -7.42 8.03
N GLY A 56 12.27 -8.42 7.20
CA GLY A 56 11.56 -9.63 7.61
C GLY A 56 10.07 -9.36 7.88
N PRO A 57 9.27 -10.42 8.08
CA PRO A 57 7.86 -10.25 8.41
C PRO A 57 7.70 -9.81 9.87
N VAL A 58 6.85 -8.81 10.12
CA VAL A 58 6.46 -8.40 11.48
C VAL A 58 5.75 -9.55 12.20
N GLN A 59 4.92 -10.28 11.46
CA GLN A 59 4.23 -11.49 11.91
C GLN A 59 4.88 -12.70 11.23
N THR A 60 5.69 -13.45 11.98
CA THR A 60 6.41 -14.63 11.47
C THR A 60 5.51 -15.86 11.27
N LEU A 61 4.27 -15.80 11.74
CA LEU A 61 3.26 -16.83 11.60
C LEU A 61 2.05 -16.23 10.89
N LEU A 62 1.35 -17.03 10.07
CA LEU A 62 -0.04 -16.74 9.72
C LEU A 62 -0.81 -16.40 11.02
N PRO A 63 -1.79 -15.49 11.01
CA PRO A 63 -2.67 -15.37 12.17
C PRO A 63 -3.18 -16.78 12.46
N MET A 64 -2.80 -17.34 13.61
CA MET A 64 -3.16 -18.72 13.93
C MET A 64 -4.67 -18.80 13.80
N ASN A 65 -5.21 -19.86 13.18
CA ASN A 65 -6.66 -20.02 13.06
C ASN A 65 -7.38 -19.88 14.41
N SER A 66 -6.69 -20.17 15.52
CA SER A 66 -7.17 -19.96 16.89
C SER A 66 -7.41 -18.49 17.29
N MET A 67 -6.86 -17.53 16.54
CA MET A 67 -7.10 -16.10 16.76
C MET A 67 -8.38 -15.63 16.06
N ILE A 68 -8.93 -16.38 15.11
CA ILE A 68 -10.20 -16.03 14.47
C ILE A 68 -11.32 -16.62 15.31
N PRO A 69 -12.19 -15.81 15.94
CA PRO A 69 -13.26 -16.33 16.77
C PRO A 69 -14.25 -17.14 15.92
N GLU A 70 -14.46 -18.41 16.27
CA GLU A 70 -15.39 -19.27 15.55
C GLU A 70 -16.85 -18.85 15.83
N GLY A 71 -17.66 -18.73 14.77
CA GLY A 71 -19.08 -18.40 14.88
C GLY A 71 -19.40 -16.94 15.21
N GLN A 72 -18.40 -16.07 15.36
CA GLN A 72 -18.63 -14.63 15.52
C GLN A 72 -18.84 -13.94 14.16
N PRO A 73 -19.69 -12.89 14.10
CA PRO A 73 -19.75 -12.03 12.93
C PRO A 73 -18.39 -11.38 12.67
N CYS A 74 -18.04 -11.27 11.39
CA CYS A 74 -16.78 -10.66 10.96
C CYS A 74 -16.94 -9.84 9.67
N ALA A 75 -16.00 -8.92 9.47
CA ALA A 75 -15.85 -8.13 8.26
C ALA A 75 -14.38 -8.07 7.86
N VAL A 76 -14.12 -7.92 6.57
CA VAL A 76 -12.77 -7.78 6.01
C VAL A 76 -12.68 -6.42 5.32
N LEU A 77 -11.66 -5.64 5.67
CA LEU A 77 -11.33 -4.36 5.04
C LEU A 77 -10.07 -4.50 4.21
N ASP A 78 -10.16 -4.13 2.93
CA ASP A 78 -9.02 -4.04 2.02
C ASP A 78 -8.30 -2.70 2.20
N ILE A 79 -7.02 -2.77 2.52
CA ILE A 79 -6.13 -1.63 2.78
C ILE A 79 -4.98 -1.53 1.77
N LYS A 80 -5.09 -2.15 0.58
CA LYS A 80 -4.05 -2.09 -0.47
C LYS A 80 -3.57 -0.67 -0.85
N ASP A 81 -4.43 0.34 -0.68
CA ASP A 81 -4.11 1.73 -0.99
C ASP A 81 -3.39 2.44 0.18
N CYS A 82 -3.28 1.80 1.35
CA CYS A 82 -2.62 2.34 2.54
C CYS A 82 -1.13 2.61 2.31
N PHE A 83 -0.46 1.89 1.41
CA PHE A 83 0.92 2.17 1.03
C PHE A 83 1.09 3.62 0.55
N PHE A 84 0.12 4.13 -0.21
CA PHE A 84 0.18 5.48 -0.75
C PHE A 84 -0.10 6.57 0.27
N SER A 85 -0.62 6.22 1.46
CA SER A 85 -0.74 7.16 2.58
C SER A 85 0.56 7.31 3.36
N ILE A 86 1.46 6.32 3.29
CA ILE A 86 2.67 6.30 4.10
C ILE A 86 3.82 6.97 3.33
N PRO A 87 4.42 8.06 3.86
CA PRO A 87 5.52 8.73 3.20
C PRO A 87 6.76 7.83 3.15
N LEU A 88 7.46 7.89 2.03
CA LEU A 88 8.79 7.30 1.89
C LEU A 88 9.83 8.26 2.49
N HIS A 89 10.88 7.72 3.09
CA HIS A 89 11.98 8.53 3.61
C HIS A 89 12.63 9.35 2.49
N GLU A 90 12.95 10.62 2.74
CA GLU A 90 13.43 11.58 1.73
C GLU A 90 14.67 11.05 0.97
N GLU A 91 15.62 10.45 1.69
CA GLU A 91 16.86 9.91 1.12
C GLU A 91 16.64 8.62 0.29
N ASP A 92 15.51 7.95 0.47
CA ASP A 92 15.20 6.71 -0.24
C ASP A 92 14.43 6.96 -1.53
N LYS A 93 13.76 8.11 -1.67
CA LYS A 93 12.91 8.45 -2.83
C LYS A 93 13.64 8.30 -4.15
N GLU A 94 14.90 8.73 -4.21
CA GLU A 94 15.69 8.67 -5.44
C GLU A 94 15.79 7.24 -6.00
N ARG A 95 15.79 6.20 -5.15
CA ARG A 95 15.93 4.79 -5.56
C ARG A 95 14.69 4.25 -6.26
N PHE A 96 13.56 4.94 -6.11
CA PHE A 96 12.28 4.57 -6.73
C PHE A 96 11.93 5.47 -7.90
N ALA A 97 12.95 6.05 -8.55
CA ALA A 97 12.77 6.81 -9.77
C ALA A 97 12.51 5.92 -10.99
N PHE A 98 11.65 6.39 -11.90
CA PHE A 98 11.36 5.76 -13.18
C PHE A 98 11.20 6.79 -14.28
N SER A 99 11.39 6.36 -15.53
CA SER A 99 11.29 7.22 -16.70
C SER A 99 10.17 6.77 -17.64
N ILE A 100 9.49 7.73 -18.26
CA ILE A 100 8.58 7.53 -19.38
C ILE A 100 9.34 7.89 -20.65
N VAL A 101 9.54 6.89 -21.52
CA VAL A 101 10.23 7.05 -22.79
C VAL A 101 9.20 7.18 -23.91
N PHE A 102 9.32 8.22 -24.73
CA PHE A 102 8.42 8.43 -25.87
C PHE A 102 9.00 7.83 -27.15
N PRO A 103 8.20 7.07 -27.93
CA PRO A 103 8.64 6.56 -29.22
C PRO A 103 9.14 7.69 -30.13
N ASN A 104 10.24 7.43 -30.85
CA ASN A 104 10.86 8.36 -31.79
C ASN A 104 11.18 9.75 -31.20
N SER A 105 11.38 9.86 -29.88
CA SER A 105 11.67 11.12 -29.20
C SER A 105 10.68 12.24 -29.53
N GLN A 106 9.40 11.89 -29.76
CA GLN A 106 8.33 12.84 -30.07
C GLN A 106 8.22 13.99 -29.05
N ARG A 107 8.69 13.74 -27.82
CA ARG A 107 8.88 14.74 -26.77
C ARG A 107 9.99 14.29 -25.82
N PRO A 108 10.55 15.20 -25.01
CA PRO A 108 11.52 14.84 -23.98
C PRO A 108 10.97 13.76 -23.04
N ASN A 109 11.82 12.80 -22.68
CA ASN A 109 11.48 11.77 -21.70
C ASN A 109 11.18 12.44 -20.35
N LEU A 110 10.19 11.90 -19.64
CA LEU A 110 9.81 12.38 -18.31
C LEU A 110 10.41 11.44 -17.26
N ARG A 111 10.78 11.98 -16.10
CA ARG A 111 11.30 11.21 -14.98
C ARG A 111 10.60 11.62 -13.70
N PHE A 112 10.19 10.62 -12.93
CA PHE A 112 9.46 10.77 -11.68
C PHE A 112 10.05 9.88 -10.61
N GLN A 113 9.78 10.20 -9.35
CA GLN A 113 10.07 9.34 -8.20
C GLN A 113 8.87 9.29 -7.26
N TRP A 114 8.74 8.20 -6.51
CA TRP A 114 7.71 8.04 -5.51
C TRP A 114 8.02 8.85 -4.25
N LYS A 115 6.99 9.50 -3.69
CA LYS A 115 7.05 10.19 -2.39
C LYS A 115 6.51 9.36 -1.24
N VAL A 116 5.76 8.31 -1.58
CA VAL A 116 5.06 7.40 -0.66
C VAL A 116 5.51 5.98 -0.95
N LEU A 117 5.17 5.01 -0.09
CA LEU A 117 5.62 3.63 -0.29
C LEU A 117 5.10 3.08 -1.62
N PRO A 118 6.00 2.63 -2.52
CA PRO A 118 5.56 2.06 -3.79
C PRO A 118 5.10 0.60 -3.60
N GLN A 119 4.09 0.23 -4.36
CA GLN A 119 3.68 -1.17 -4.50
C GLN A 119 4.82 -1.99 -5.11
N GLY A 120 5.12 -3.15 -4.52
CA GLY A 120 6.18 -4.05 -4.97
C GLY A 120 7.55 -3.84 -4.31
N MET A 121 7.72 -2.82 -3.46
CA MET A 121 8.92 -2.72 -2.61
C MET A 121 8.86 -3.77 -1.50
N ILE A 122 9.98 -4.46 -1.28
CA ILE A 122 10.07 -5.61 -0.35
C ILE A 122 9.66 -5.26 1.09
N ASN A 123 9.95 -4.04 1.55
CA ASN A 123 9.64 -3.58 2.90
C ASN A 123 8.30 -2.83 3.00
N SER A 124 7.60 -2.54 1.89
CA SER A 124 6.30 -1.83 1.94
C SER A 124 5.28 -2.55 2.81
N PRO A 125 5.09 -3.89 2.71
CA PRO A 125 4.16 -4.61 3.57
C PRO A 125 4.52 -4.50 5.05
N THR A 126 5.80 -4.67 5.40
CA THR A 126 6.28 -4.60 6.80
C THR A 126 6.08 -3.20 7.38
N ILE A 127 6.43 -2.15 6.64
CA ILE A 127 6.25 -0.77 7.10
C ILE A 127 4.76 -0.45 7.27
N CYS A 128 3.93 -0.84 6.31
CA CYS A 128 2.47 -0.67 6.41
C CYS A 128 1.90 -1.40 7.63
N GLN A 129 2.32 -2.64 7.86
CA GLN A 129 1.92 -3.43 9.02
C GLN A 129 2.27 -2.73 10.34
N ILE A 130 3.48 -2.18 10.48
CA ILE A 130 3.89 -1.45 11.70
C ILE A 130 3.06 -0.18 11.85
N THR A 131 2.84 0.57 10.77
CA THR A 131 2.12 1.84 10.81
C THR A 131 0.65 1.63 11.16
N VAL A 132 -0.02 0.69 10.50
CA VAL A 132 -1.41 0.33 10.76
C VAL A 132 -1.57 -0.24 12.17
N ASP A 133 -0.65 -1.11 12.61
CA ASP A 133 -0.69 -1.67 13.97
C ASP A 133 -0.65 -0.58 15.04
N ARG A 134 0.23 0.41 14.88
CA ARG A 134 0.30 1.58 15.77
C ARG A 134 -0.98 2.42 15.72
N ALA A 135 -1.54 2.63 14.52
CA ALA A 135 -2.76 3.40 14.35
C ALA A 135 -3.98 2.72 15.00
N LEU A 136 -4.05 1.39 14.97
CA LEU A 136 -5.14 0.61 15.55
C LEU A 136 -4.96 0.29 17.03
N ALA A 137 -3.79 0.54 17.62
CA ALA A 137 -3.53 0.29 19.04
C ALA A 137 -4.55 0.97 19.99
N PRO A 138 -5.00 2.22 19.77
CA PRO A 138 -6.09 2.82 20.55
C PRO A 138 -7.42 2.09 20.38
N VAL A 139 -7.79 1.70 19.16
CA VAL A 139 -9.05 1.00 18.84
C VAL A 139 -9.11 -0.35 19.55
N ARG A 140 -8.02 -1.11 19.50
CA ARG A 140 -7.90 -2.41 20.20
C ARG A 140 -7.96 -2.26 21.72
N ARG A 141 -7.42 -1.16 22.27
CA ARG A 141 -7.49 -0.88 23.72
C ARG A 141 -8.88 -0.45 24.17
N SER A 142 -9.63 0.27 23.33
CA SER A 142 -10.99 0.71 23.65
C SER A 142 -12.00 -0.43 23.58
N ASP A 143 -11.74 -1.47 22.78
CA ASP A 143 -12.62 -2.63 22.66
C ASP A 143 -11.83 -3.95 22.73
N PRO A 144 -11.54 -4.44 23.95
CA PRO A 144 -10.79 -5.68 24.14
C PRO A 144 -11.60 -6.94 23.79
N THR A 145 -12.89 -6.81 23.53
CA THR A 145 -13.76 -7.94 23.15
C THR A 145 -13.72 -8.23 21.65
N ALA A 146 -13.24 -7.25 20.87
CA ALA A 146 -13.07 -7.37 19.44
C ALA A 146 -11.71 -7.96 19.06
N THR A 147 -11.70 -8.74 17.99
CA THR A 147 -10.48 -9.25 17.37
C THR A 147 -10.22 -8.49 16.08
N ILE A 148 -9.09 -7.77 16.04
CA ILE A 148 -8.66 -6.97 14.88
C ILE A 148 -7.29 -7.46 14.42
N ILE A 149 -7.30 -8.22 13.31
CA ILE A 149 -6.12 -8.87 12.76
C ILE A 149 -5.82 -8.24 11.41
N GLN A 150 -4.61 -7.70 11.26
CA GLN A 150 -4.11 -7.29 9.96
C GLN A 150 -3.26 -8.42 9.39
N TYR A 151 -3.51 -8.76 8.12
CA TYR A 151 -2.73 -9.69 7.35
C TYR A 151 -2.50 -9.12 5.95
N MET A 152 -1.25 -8.70 5.69
CA MET A 152 -0.87 -8.03 4.44
C MET A 152 -1.81 -6.86 4.11
N ASP A 153 -2.59 -7.00 3.04
CA ASP A 153 -3.49 -5.97 2.52
C ASP A 153 -4.92 -6.06 3.10
N ASP A 154 -5.18 -7.00 4.01
CA ASP A 154 -6.50 -7.20 4.63
C ASP A 154 -6.47 -6.91 6.14
N ILE A 155 -7.55 -6.33 6.65
CA ILE A 155 -7.85 -6.27 8.08
C ILE A 155 -9.14 -7.05 8.34
N LEU A 156 -9.02 -8.14 9.08
CA LEU A 156 -10.15 -8.87 9.63
C LEU A 156 -10.59 -8.23 10.96
N ILE A 157 -11.87 -7.94 11.06
CA ILE A 157 -12.53 -7.44 12.27
C ILE A 157 -13.61 -8.44 12.66
N ALA A 158 -13.52 -9.01 13.86
CA ALA A 158 -14.54 -9.89 14.43
C ALA A 158 -14.94 -9.39 15.82
N ALA A 159 -16.21 -9.50 16.16
CA ALA A 159 -16.73 -9.07 17.45
C ALA A 159 -17.96 -9.92 17.86
N PRO A 160 -18.39 -9.87 19.14
CA PRO A 160 -19.56 -10.63 19.62
C PRO A 160 -20.89 -10.35 18.89
N SER A 161 -21.06 -9.19 18.25
CA SER A 161 -22.30 -8.82 17.55
C SER A 161 -22.05 -8.11 16.22
N GLY A 162 -22.96 -8.27 15.25
CA GLY A 162 -22.83 -7.65 13.93
C GLY A 162 -22.81 -6.12 13.98
N SER A 163 -23.66 -5.52 14.82
CA SER A 163 -23.68 -4.07 15.03
C SER A 163 -22.34 -3.52 15.56
N GLN A 164 -21.65 -4.30 16.40
CA GLN A 164 -20.33 -3.93 16.89
C GLN A 164 -19.27 -4.03 15.78
N VAL A 165 -19.35 -5.04 14.92
CA VAL A 165 -18.50 -5.14 13.73
C VAL A 165 -18.69 -3.92 12.83
N ASP A 166 -19.93 -3.50 12.54
CA ASP A 166 -20.21 -2.34 11.69
C ASP A 166 -19.64 -1.03 12.27
N GLN A 167 -19.76 -0.86 13.59
CA GLN A 167 -19.19 0.29 14.30
C GLN A 167 -17.65 0.28 14.25
N LEU A 168 -17.03 -0.89 14.45
CA LEU A 168 -15.58 -1.05 14.39
C LEU A 168 -15.05 -0.84 12.97
N VAL A 169 -15.74 -1.35 11.95
CA VAL A 169 -15.41 -1.10 10.55
C VAL A 169 -15.35 0.39 10.26
N SER A 170 -16.35 1.14 10.72
CA SER A 170 -16.40 2.60 10.56
C SER A 170 -15.24 3.28 11.30
N THR A 171 -15.01 2.89 12.56
CA THR A 171 -13.95 3.45 13.41
C THR A 171 -12.56 3.18 12.86
N VAL A 172 -12.29 1.95 12.41
CA VAL A 172 -11.03 1.54 11.77
C VAL A 172 -10.83 2.32 10.48
N SER A 173 -11.84 2.39 9.62
CA SER A 173 -11.77 3.15 8.37
C SER A 173 -11.47 4.63 8.60
N GLU A 174 -12.07 5.26 9.61
CA GLU A 174 -11.78 6.65 9.97
C GLU A 174 -10.38 6.83 10.56
N THR A 175 -9.92 5.87 11.36
CA THR A 175 -8.58 5.89 11.96
C THR A 175 -7.51 5.82 10.88
N LEU A 176 -7.67 4.93 9.89
CA LEU A 176 -6.72 4.76 8.80
C LEU A 176 -6.67 5.94 7.83
N LYS A 177 -7.74 6.74 7.73
CA LYS A 177 -7.72 8.01 6.96
C LYS A 177 -6.82 9.08 7.57
N ARG A 178 -6.41 8.91 8.82
CA ARG A 178 -5.54 9.86 9.56
C ARG A 178 -4.08 9.43 9.61
N VAL A 179 -3.76 8.27 9.04
CA VAL A 179 -2.42 7.71 8.90
C VAL A 179 -1.77 8.28 7.65
#